data_AF-A0A9E5P5I9-F1
#
_entry.id   AF-A0A9E5P5I9-F1
#
_cell.length_a   1.000
_cell.length_b   1.000
_cell.length_c   1.000
_cell.angle_alpha   90.00
_cell.angle_beta   90.00
_cell.angle_gamma   90.00
#
_symmetry.space_group_name_H-M   'P 1'
#
loop_
_entity.id
_entity.type
_entity.pdbx_description
1 polymer ?
#
loop_
_entity_poly.entity_id
_entity_poly.type
_entity_poly.pdbx_seq_one_letter_code
_entity_poly.pdbx_strand_id
1 'polypeptide(L)'
;DDQRRSAKAINFGLIYGMSAFGLSRQLGISRTLAQEYIDRYFERYPGVLAYMDETRAGARDAGYVETVFGRRLYLPEINARNMQRR
;
A
#
# COMPACT_ATOMS: atom_id res chain seq x y z
N ASP A 1 -11.61 -4.76 22.20
CA ASP A 1 -11.74 -5.11 20.77
C ASP A 1 -11.47 -4.00 19.78
N ASP A 2 -11.85 -2.75 20.05
CA ASP A 2 -11.68 -1.64 19.10
C ASP A 2 -10.22 -1.35 18.74
N GLN A 3 -9.29 -1.42 19.69
CA GLN A 3 -7.86 -1.22 19.43
C GLN A 3 -7.29 -2.25 18.44
N ARG A 4 -7.68 -3.53 18.58
CA ARG A 4 -7.26 -4.60 17.66
C ARG A 4 -7.84 -4.39 16.27
N ARG A 5 -9.10 -3.96 16.18
CA ARG A 5 -9.75 -3.64 14.89
C ARG A 5 -9.02 -2.49 14.20
N SER A 6 -8.70 -1.43 14.93
CA SER A 6 -7.95 -0.28 14.41
C SER A 6 -6.54 -0.68 13.95
N ALA A 7 -5.81 -1.44 14.77
CA ALA A 7 -4.48 -1.94 14.39
C ALA A 7 -4.53 -2.83 13.13
N LYS A 8 -5.56 -3.68 13.00
CA LYS A 8 -5.78 -4.47 11.78
C LYS A 8 -6.04 -3.58 10.57
N ALA A 9 -6.92 -2.59 10.70
CA ALA A 9 -7.23 -1.63 9.65
C ALA A 9 -6.00 -0.84 9.20
N ILE A 10 -5.14 -0.43 10.15
CA ILE A 10 -3.87 0.25 9.86
C ILE A 10 -2.94 -0.68 9.07
N ASN A 11 -2.66 -1.89 9.58
CA ASN A 11 -1.73 -2.81 8.93
C ASN A 11 -2.17 -3.20 7.50
N PHE A 12 -3.44 -3.60 7.33
CA PHE A 12 -3.94 -3.98 6.01
C PHE A 12 -4.15 -2.77 5.11
N GLY A 13 -4.60 -1.63 5.64
CA GLY A 13 -4.76 -0.40 4.87
C GLY A 13 -3.42 0.07 4.28
N LEU A 14 -2.37 0.09 5.10
CA LEU A 14 -1.06 0.57 4.71
C LEU A 14 -0.38 -0.31 3.67
N ILE A 15 -0.37 -1.64 3.87
CA ILE A 15 0.22 -2.60 2.93
C ILE A 15 -0.44 -2.48 1.54
N TYR A 16 -1.75 -2.17 1.49
CA TYR A 16 -2.48 -1.99 0.25
C TYR A 16 -2.53 -0.55 -0.26
N GLY A 17 -1.66 0.33 0.25
CA GLY A 17 -1.50 1.69 -0.28
C GLY A 17 -2.67 2.63 0.02
N MET A 18 -3.41 2.39 1.09
CA MET A 18 -4.49 3.28 1.53
C MET A 18 -3.91 4.65 1.89
N SER A 19 -4.50 5.70 1.32
CA SER A 19 -4.12 7.07 1.63
C SER A 19 -4.55 7.46 3.05
N ALA A 20 -3.95 8.52 3.61
CA ALA A 20 -4.39 9.09 4.89
C ALA A 20 -5.89 9.43 4.93
N PHE A 21 -6.47 9.79 3.77
CA PHE A 21 -7.91 10.02 3.65
C PHE A 21 -8.74 8.74 3.79
N GLY A 22 -8.33 7.65 3.14
CA GLY A 22 -8.99 6.36 3.28
C GLY A 22 -8.89 5.82 4.71
N LEU A 23 -7.69 5.93 5.30
CA LEU A 23 -7.41 5.47 6.65
C LEU A 23 -8.19 6.28 7.70
N SER A 24 -8.29 7.60 7.54
CA SER A 24 -9.04 8.47 8.45
C SER A 24 -10.53 8.12 8.46
N ARG A 25 -11.11 7.79 7.29
CA ARG A 25 -12.51 7.35 7.16
C ARG A 25 -12.76 6.00 7.82
N GLN A 26 -11.85 5.03 7.63
CA GLN A 26 -12.02 3.69 8.19
C GLN A 26 -11.86 3.66 9.73
N LEU A 27 -10.99 4.51 10.26
CA LEU A 27 -10.73 4.58 11.71
C LEU A 27 -11.59 5.62 12.43
N GLY A 28 -12.29 6.49 11.70
CA GLY A 28 -13.06 7.59 12.30
C GLY A 28 -12.19 8.65 12.99
N ILE A 29 -10.95 8.86 12.51
CA ILE A 29 -9.98 9.80 13.09
C ILE A 29 -9.73 10.99 12.15
N SER A 30 -9.01 12.00 12.62
CA SER A 30 -8.60 13.12 11.77
C SER A 30 -7.60 12.66 10.70
N ARG A 31 -7.60 13.36 9.56
CA ARG A 31 -6.64 13.09 8.47
C ARG A 31 -5.19 13.28 8.93
N THR A 32 -4.93 14.26 9.79
CA THR A 32 -3.60 14.52 10.36
C THR A 32 -3.13 13.33 11.19
N LEU A 33 -3.97 12.84 12.11
CA LEU A 33 -3.62 11.69 12.94
C LEU A 33 -3.45 10.41 12.12
N ALA A 34 -4.28 10.23 11.07
CA ALA A 34 -4.09 9.15 10.12
C ALA A 34 -2.72 9.25 9.44
N GLN A 35 -2.34 10.42 8.92
CA GLN A 35 -1.02 10.64 8.31
C GLN A 35 0.12 10.34 9.28
N GLU A 36 0.03 10.81 10.53
CA GLU A 36 1.04 10.49 11.56
C GLU A 36 1.19 8.97 11.79
N TYR A 37 0.08 8.21 11.76
CA TYR A 37 0.16 6.76 11.85
C TYR A 37 0.84 6.13 10.63
N ILE A 38 0.57 6.65 9.43
CA ILE A 38 1.23 6.20 8.20
C ILE A 38 2.74 6.44 8.30
N ASP A 39 3.13 7.67 8.66
CA ASP A 39 4.54 8.08 8.72
C ASP A 39 5.30 7.26 9.75
N ARG A 40 4.76 7.13 10.98
CA ARG A 40 5.36 6.30 12.04
C ARG A 40 5.47 4.83 11.64
N TYR A 41 4.50 4.30 10.90
CA TYR A 41 4.55 2.91 10.44
C TYR A 41 5.72 2.68 9.47
N PHE A 42 5.89 3.55 8.47
CA PHE A 42 6.98 3.40 7.50
C PHE A 42 8.35 3.79 8.08
N GLU A 43 8.40 4.70 9.06
CA GLU A 43 9.60 4.97 9.85
C GLU A 43 10.04 3.73 10.65
N ARG A 44 9.07 3.01 11.24
CA ARG A 44 9.32 1.77 11.98
C ARG A 44 9.69 0.60 11.08
N TYR A 45 9.11 0.52 9.88
CA TYR A 45 9.26 -0.59 8.94
C TYR A 45 9.69 -0.10 7.54
N PRO A 46 10.90 0.47 7.40
CA PRO A 46 11.36 1.05 6.13
C PRO A 46 11.48 0.01 5.02
N GLY A 47 11.76 -1.25 5.35
CA GLY A 47 11.84 -2.35 4.39
C GLY A 47 10.51 -2.64 3.68
N VAL A 48 9.37 -2.33 4.30
CA VAL A 48 8.06 -2.48 3.64
C VAL A 48 7.93 -1.45 2.51
N LEU A 49 8.32 -0.19 2.78
CA LEU A 49 8.28 0.86 1.76
C LEU A 49 9.23 0.55 0.60
N ALA A 50 10.47 0.14 0.92
CA ALA A 50 11.45 -0.25 -0.08
C ALA A 50 10.92 -1.39 -0.97
N TYR A 51 10.38 -2.45 -0.36
CA TYR A 51 9.79 -3.56 -1.09
C TYR A 51 8.63 -3.12 -2.00
N MET A 52 7.76 -2.22 -1.52
CA MET A 52 6.65 -1.71 -2.33
C MET A 52 7.13 -0.88 -3.53
N ASP A 53 8.20 -0.11 -3.37
CA ASP A 53 8.79 0.70 -4.44
C ASP A 53 9.51 -0.18 -5.47
N GLU A 54 10.35 -1.11 -5.01
CA GLU A 54 11.05 -2.09 -5.86
C GLU A 54 10.08 -2.96 -6.64
N THR A 55 9.02 -3.47 -5.97
CA THR A 55 7.99 -4.28 -6.63
C THR A 55 7.27 -3.49 -7.72
N ARG A 56 6.97 -2.21 -7.47
CA ARG A 56 6.34 -1.34 -8.49
C ARG A 56 7.27 -1.05 -9.65
N ALA A 57 8.56 -0.82 -9.40
CA ALA A 57 9.55 -0.62 -10.45
C ALA A 57 9.71 -1.88 -11.30
N GLY A 58 9.94 -3.04 -10.67
CA GLY A 58 10.06 -4.32 -11.37
C GLY A 58 8.81 -4.68 -12.18
N ALA A 59 7.62 -4.39 -11.64
CA ALA A 59 6.38 -4.61 -12.36
C ALA A 59 6.21 -3.71 -13.60
N ARG A 60 6.68 -2.46 -13.55
CA ARG A 60 6.67 -1.54 -14.70
C ARG A 60 7.57 -2.03 -15.83
N ASP A 61 8.74 -2.55 -15.46
CA ASP A 61 9.74 -3.04 -16.42
C ASP A 61 9.35 -4.39 -17.01
N ALA A 62 8.87 -5.32 -16.17
CA ALA A 62 8.51 -6.68 -16.59
C ALA A 62 7.08 -6.80 -17.16
N GLY A 63 6.18 -5.87 -16.80
CA GLY A 63 4.76 -5.94 -17.17
C GLY A 63 3.93 -6.96 -16.36
N TYR A 64 4.49 -7.53 -15.29
CA TYR A 64 3.82 -8.46 -14.39
C TYR A 64 4.44 -8.46 -13.00
N VAL A 65 3.72 -9.02 -12.02
CA VAL A 65 4.26 -9.41 -10.71
C VAL A 65 4.20 -10.93 -10.55
N GLU A 66 5.08 -11.49 -9.74
CA GLU A 66 5.21 -12.94 -9.54
C GLU A 66 5.11 -13.28 -8.03
N THR A 67 4.41 -14.38 -7.71
CA THR A 67 4.40 -14.91 -6.35
C THR A 67 5.69 -15.71 -6.09
N VAL A 68 5.99 -15.99 -4.82
CA VAL A 68 7.18 -16.78 -4.41
C VAL A 68 7.28 -18.16 -5.12
N PHE A 69 6.15 -18.72 -5.55
CA PHE A 69 6.10 -20.02 -6.24
C PHE A 69 5.94 -19.91 -7.77
N GLY A 70 6.21 -18.73 -8.35
CA GLY A 70 6.26 -18.56 -9.81
C GLY A 70 4.94 -18.21 -10.49
N ARG A 71 3.84 -18.00 -9.76
CA ARG A 71 2.56 -17.60 -10.37
C ARG A 71 2.61 -16.12 -10.74
N ARG A 72 2.36 -15.81 -12.02
CA ARG A 72 2.40 -14.43 -12.56
C ARG A 72 1.02 -13.80 -12.66
N LEU A 73 0.95 -12.50 -12.35
CA LEU A 73 -0.17 -11.61 -12.65
C LEU A 73 0.31 -10.53 -13.62
N TYR A 74 -0.17 -10.59 -14.87
CA TYR A 74 0.15 -9.61 -15.90
C TYR A 74 -0.62 -8.32 -15.71
N LEU A 75 0.07 -7.19 -15.88
CA LEU A 75 -0.44 -5.84 -15.65
C LEU A 75 -0.34 -5.03 -16.96
N PRO A 76 -1.22 -5.27 -17.95
CA PRO A 76 -1.10 -4.69 -19.29
C PRO A 76 -1.15 -3.16 -19.29
N GLU A 77 -1.82 -2.57 -18.29
CA GLU A 77 -2.01 -1.13 -18.18
C GLU A 77 -1.05 -0.46 -17.19
N ILE A 78 -0.04 -1.16 -16.64
CA ILE A 78 0.88 -0.59 -15.62
C ILE A 78 1.67 0.64 -16.09
N ASN A 79 1.85 0.76 -17.41
CA ASN A 79 2.52 1.87 -18.08
C ASN A 79 1.52 2.83 -18.77
N ALA A 80 0.22 2.65 -18.56
CA ALA A 80 -0.80 3.55 -19.09
C ALA A 80 -0.61 4.97 -18.55
N ARG A 81 -0.75 5.96 -19.45
CA ARG A 81 -0.70 7.39 -19.08
C ARG A 81 -1.89 7.82 -18.24
N ASN A 82 -3.03 7.13 -18.35
CA ASN A 82 -4.22 7.39 -17.55
C ASN A 82 -4.10 6.71 -16.18
N MET A 83 -4.01 7.49 -15.10
CA MET A 83 -3.90 6.96 -13.74
C MET A 83 -5.07 6.06 -13.30
N GLN A 84 -6.27 6.23 -13.85
CA GLN A 84 -7.41 5.37 -13.51
C GLN A 84 -7.36 4.00 -14.16
N ARG A 85 -6.58 3.87 -15.25
CA ARG A 85 -6.33 2.60 -15.94
C ARG A 85 -5.04 1.93 -15.46
N ARG A 86 -4.21 2.65 -14.70
CA ARG A 86 -2.90 2.18 -14.25
C ARG A 86 -2.96 1.38 -12.96
#